data_AF-A0A369XUW4-F1
#
_entry.id   AF-A0A369XUW4-F1
#
_cell.length_a   1.000
_cell.length_b   1.000
_cell.length_c   1.000
_cell.angle_alpha   90.00
_cell.angle_beta   90.00
_cell.angle_gamma   90.00
#
_symmetry.space_group_name_H-M   'P 1'
#
loop_
_entity.id
_entity.type
_entity.pdbx_description
1 polymer ?
#
loop_
_entity_poly.entity_id
_entity_poly.type
_entity_poly.pdbx_seq_one_letter_code
_entity_poly.pdbx_strand_id
1 'polypeptide(L)'
;MKKGVNKDKPKGTEYNILKAIKKTKRFAEVKEAARRTDKKRLNAEARKEKDEKQAKIDAAKQLTLVGYKKGYILVEIDGKIEKRKPFYPKLTFTKENYKTHIGDIAIKLYGNHIRIREILGYENIVKELAFEIEGTL
;
A
#
# COMPACT_ATOMS: atom_id res chain seq x y z
N MET A 1 -63.88 -15.40 27.23
CA MET A 1 -62.97 -14.54 28.03
C MET A 1 -62.49 -13.38 27.16
N LYS A 2 -62.97 -12.15 27.39
CA LYS A 2 -62.52 -10.97 26.62
C LYS A 2 -61.05 -10.69 26.98
N LYS A 3 -60.15 -10.74 25.99
CA LYS A 3 -58.72 -10.39 26.15
C LYS A 3 -58.63 -9.01 26.79
N GLY A 4 -58.16 -8.94 28.03
CA GLY A 4 -58.04 -7.70 28.80
C GLY A 4 -57.18 -6.68 28.06
N VAL A 5 -57.74 -5.51 27.81
CA VAL A 5 -57.01 -4.39 27.24
C VAL A 5 -56.03 -3.90 28.31
N ASN A 6 -54.73 -4.14 28.09
CA ASN A 6 -53.67 -3.66 28.97
C ASN A 6 -53.80 -2.12 29.14
N LYS A 7 -54.06 -1.67 30.37
CA LYS A 7 -54.34 -0.28 30.72
C LYS A 7 -53.08 0.59 30.72
N ASP A 8 -51.91 -0.02 30.87
CA ASP A 8 -50.60 0.67 30.94
C ASP A 8 -49.98 0.91 29.57
N LYS A 9 -50.62 0.45 28.48
CA LYS A 9 -50.16 0.76 27.13
C LYS A 9 -50.54 2.20 26.77
N PRO A 10 -49.59 3.00 26.26
CA PRO A 10 -49.89 4.34 25.77
C PRO A 10 -50.90 4.24 24.63
N LYS A 11 -51.87 5.17 24.60
CA LYS A 11 -52.98 5.23 23.63
C LYS A 11 -53.02 6.61 22.98
N GLY A 12 -53.66 6.71 21.81
CA GLY A 12 -53.84 7.99 21.12
C GLY A 12 -52.52 8.66 20.69
N THR A 13 -52.36 9.95 20.98
CA THR A 13 -51.23 10.78 20.55
C THR A 13 -49.89 10.25 21.05
N GLU A 14 -49.81 9.81 22.31
CA GLU A 14 -48.59 9.30 22.93
C GLU A 14 -48.13 7.98 22.27
N TYR A 15 -49.08 7.11 21.93
CA TYR A 15 -48.79 5.91 21.14
C TYR A 15 -48.22 6.25 19.76
N ASN A 16 -48.80 7.24 19.08
CA ASN A 16 -48.35 7.67 17.75
C ASN A 16 -46.94 8.27 17.80
N ILE A 17 -46.61 9.05 18.83
CA ILE A 17 -45.27 9.60 19.07
C ILE A 17 -44.27 8.46 19.30
N LEU A 18 -44.57 7.51 20.18
CA LEU A 18 -43.69 6.36 20.45
C LEU A 18 -43.51 5.48 19.21
N LYS A 19 -44.55 5.30 18.40
CA LYS A 19 -44.49 4.58 17.13
C LYS A 19 -43.60 5.31 16.13
N ALA A 20 -43.70 6.64 16.02
CA ALA A 20 -42.84 7.45 15.18
C ALA A 20 -41.36 7.36 15.59
N ILE A 21 -41.07 7.49 16.90
CA ILE A 21 -39.72 7.36 17.45
C ILE A 21 -39.13 5.97 17.18
N LYS A 22 -39.91 4.90 17.35
CA LYS A 22 -39.45 3.54 17.01
C LYS A 22 -39.17 3.38 15.53
N LYS A 23 -40.01 3.98 14.67
CA LYS A 23 -39.82 3.94 13.21
C LYS A 23 -38.54 4.68 12.79
N THR A 24 -38.29 5.87 13.33
CA THR A 24 -37.07 6.64 13.03
C THR A 24 -35.81 5.94 13.53
N LYS A 25 -35.83 5.38 14.75
CA LYS A 25 -34.73 4.54 15.26
C LYS A 25 -34.43 3.35 14.34
N ARG A 26 -35.48 2.62 13.92
CA ARG A 26 -35.32 1.48 12.99
C ARG A 26 -34.70 1.92 11.66
N PHE A 27 -35.11 3.05 11.10
CA PHE A 27 -34.50 3.57 9.86
C PHE A 27 -33.04 3.98 10.06
N ALA A 28 -32.71 4.59 11.20
CA ALA A 28 -31.34 4.94 11.54
C ALA A 28 -30.46 3.68 11.67
N GLU A 29 -30.95 2.65 12.36
CA GLU A 29 -30.26 1.36 12.52
C GLU A 29 -30.04 0.66 11.17
N VAL A 30 -31.06 0.61 10.30
CA VAL A 30 -30.93 0.02 8.95
C VAL A 30 -29.93 0.80 8.11
N LYS A 31 -29.97 2.14 8.15
CA LYS A 31 -29.03 2.99 7.42
C LYS A 31 -27.60 2.81 7.94
N GLU A 32 -27.43 2.69 9.25
CA GLU A 32 -26.13 2.45 9.85
C GLU A 32 -25.60 1.06 9.50
N ALA A 33 -26.43 0.03 9.52
CA ALA A 33 -26.08 -1.33 9.10
C ALA A 33 -25.66 -1.37 7.62
N ALA A 34 -26.35 -0.64 6.74
CA ALA A 34 -25.98 -0.50 5.33
C ALA A 34 -24.60 0.18 5.19
N ARG A 35 -24.38 1.33 5.85
CA ARG A 35 -23.09 2.02 5.85
C ARG A 35 -21.94 1.14 6.36
N ARG A 36 -22.18 0.37 7.43
CA ARG A 36 -21.17 -0.57 7.96
C ARG A 36 -20.83 -1.65 6.94
N THR A 37 -21.82 -2.13 6.19
CA THR A 37 -21.63 -3.13 5.13
C THR A 37 -20.83 -2.56 3.97
N ASP A 38 -21.17 -1.37 3.49
CA ASP A 38 -20.43 -0.68 2.42
C ASP A 38 -18.99 -0.37 2.83
N LYS A 39 -18.78 0.11 4.06
CA LYS A 39 -17.43 0.36 4.60
C LYS A 39 -16.61 -0.92 4.69
N LYS A 40 -17.22 -2.05 5.07
CA LYS A 40 -16.55 -3.35 5.06
C LYS A 40 -16.12 -3.76 3.65
N ARG A 41 -16.97 -3.55 2.64
CA ARG A 41 -16.65 -3.84 1.23
C ARG A 41 -15.49 -2.99 0.74
N LEU A 42 -15.55 -1.67 0.91
CA LEU A 42 -14.48 -0.75 0.52
C LEU A 42 -13.15 -1.07 1.23
N ASN A 43 -13.20 -1.38 2.52
CA ASN A 43 -12.00 -1.79 3.26
C ASN A 43 -11.43 -3.12 2.76
N ALA A 44 -12.27 -4.07 2.35
CA ALA A 44 -11.82 -5.34 1.81
C ALA A 44 -11.16 -5.16 0.44
N GLU A 45 -11.73 -4.33 -0.44
CA GLU A 45 -11.14 -3.96 -1.73
C GLU A 45 -9.79 -3.24 -1.55
N ALA A 46 -9.73 -2.26 -0.64
CA ALA A 46 -8.48 -1.56 -0.33
C ALA A 46 -7.39 -2.47 0.26
N ARG A 47 -7.76 -3.50 1.04
CA ARG A 47 -6.82 -4.51 1.53
C ARG A 47 -6.26 -5.34 0.38
N LYS A 48 -7.12 -5.82 -0.53
CA LYS A 48 -6.67 -6.58 -1.70
C LYS A 48 -5.68 -5.78 -2.56
N GLU A 49 -5.99 -4.52 -2.84
CA GLU A 49 -5.09 -3.65 -3.62
C GLU A 49 -3.74 -3.46 -2.90
N LYS A 50 -3.77 -3.28 -1.57
CA LYS A 50 -2.55 -3.18 -0.77
C LYS A 50 -1.73 -4.47 -0.81
N ASP A 51 -2.38 -5.63 -0.68
CA ASP A 51 -1.73 -6.93 -0.70
C ASP A 51 -1.11 -7.21 -2.08
N GLU A 52 -1.80 -6.86 -3.18
CA GLU A 52 -1.27 -6.96 -4.54
C GLU A 52 -0.05 -6.05 -4.76
N LYS A 53 -0.11 -4.80 -4.25
CA LYS A 53 1.02 -3.88 -4.32
C LYS A 53 2.20 -4.38 -3.51
N GLN A 54 1.95 -4.93 -2.32
CA GLN A 54 2.98 -5.50 -1.47
C GLN A 54 3.62 -6.73 -2.13
N ALA A 55 2.82 -7.63 -2.70
CA ALA A 55 3.31 -8.79 -3.43
C ALA A 55 4.23 -8.40 -4.60
N LYS A 56 3.91 -7.33 -5.34
CA LYS A 56 4.79 -6.79 -6.40
C LYS A 56 6.11 -6.27 -5.85
N ILE A 57 6.10 -5.61 -4.70
CA ILE A 57 7.32 -5.11 -4.04
C ILE A 57 8.16 -6.30 -3.57
N ASP A 58 7.54 -7.29 -2.94
CA ASP A 58 8.24 -8.47 -2.44
C ASP A 58 8.84 -9.30 -3.58
N ALA A 59 8.11 -9.48 -4.67
CA ALA A 59 8.62 -10.11 -5.89
C ALA A 59 9.82 -9.35 -6.47
N ALA A 60 9.81 -8.03 -6.43
CA ALA A 60 10.92 -7.23 -6.91
C ALA A 60 12.18 -7.35 -6.04
N LYS A 61 12.01 -7.50 -4.72
CA LYS A 61 13.12 -7.69 -3.77
C LYS A 61 13.82 -9.03 -3.97
N GLN A 62 13.09 -10.04 -4.44
CA GLN A 62 13.63 -11.36 -4.76
C GLN A 62 14.43 -11.40 -6.08
N LEU A 63 14.38 -10.34 -6.89
CA LEU A 63 15.22 -10.24 -8.09
C LEU A 63 16.69 -10.07 -7.69
N THR A 64 17.58 -10.44 -8.60
CA THR A 64 19.03 -10.37 -8.36
C THR A 64 19.65 -9.23 -9.15
N LEU A 65 20.41 -8.37 -8.46
CA LEU A 65 21.25 -7.37 -9.10
C LEU A 65 22.53 -8.03 -9.60
N VAL A 66 22.78 -7.88 -10.90
CA VAL A 66 23.89 -8.56 -11.59
C VAL A 66 25.11 -7.66 -11.74
N GLY A 67 24.91 -6.35 -11.90
CA GLY A 67 26.01 -5.41 -12.07
C GLY A 67 25.56 -4.02 -12.51
N TYR A 68 26.53 -3.19 -12.86
CA TYR A 68 26.31 -1.84 -13.38
C TYR A 68 27.07 -1.65 -14.70
N LYS A 69 26.41 -1.11 -15.74
CA LYS A 69 27.07 -0.89 -17.03
C LYS A 69 26.54 0.35 -17.73
N LYS A 70 27.44 1.27 -18.08
CA LYS A 70 27.16 2.46 -18.91
C LYS A 70 25.97 3.29 -18.39
N GLY A 71 25.86 3.52 -17.09
CA GLY A 71 24.75 4.31 -16.54
C GLY A 71 23.49 3.52 -16.21
N TYR A 72 23.50 2.18 -16.35
CA TYR A 72 22.34 1.32 -16.08
C TYR A 72 22.68 0.24 -15.06
N ILE A 73 21.73 -0.04 -14.18
CA ILE A 73 21.77 -1.19 -13.28
C ILE A 73 21.21 -2.41 -14.02
N LEU A 74 21.93 -3.51 -13.95
CA LEU A 74 21.55 -4.79 -14.54
C LEU A 74 20.81 -5.61 -13.49
N VAL A 75 19.60 -6.03 -13.83
CA VAL A 75 18.74 -6.86 -12.98
C VAL A 75 18.41 -8.12 -13.74
N GLU A 76 18.54 -9.27 -13.07
CA GLU A 76 18.06 -10.54 -13.60
C GLU A 76 16.58 -10.70 -13.28
N ILE A 77 15.77 -10.82 -14.34
CA ILE A 77 14.33 -11.07 -14.28
C ILE A 77 14.07 -12.31 -15.14
N ASP A 78 13.61 -13.39 -14.50
CA ASP A 78 13.28 -14.65 -15.17
C ASP A 78 14.38 -15.17 -16.13
N GLY A 79 15.65 -15.11 -15.68
CA GLY A 79 16.81 -15.56 -16.44
C GLY A 79 17.24 -14.63 -17.59
N LYS A 80 16.65 -13.44 -17.69
CA LYS A 80 17.06 -12.39 -18.64
C LYS A 80 17.65 -11.21 -17.88
N ILE A 81 18.77 -10.70 -18.40
CA ILE A 81 19.41 -9.50 -17.87
C ILE A 81 18.77 -8.28 -18.50
N GLU A 82 18.04 -7.51 -17.69
CA GLU A 82 17.44 -6.24 -18.10
C GLU A 82 18.22 -5.04 -17.57
N LYS A 83 18.30 -4.01 -18.40
CA LYS A 83 18.91 -2.71 -18.03
C LYS A 83 17.84 -1.81 -17.44
N ARG A 84 18.08 -1.31 -16.22
CA ARG A 84 17.20 -0.36 -15.52
C ARG A 84 17.95 0.92 -15.24
N LYS A 85 17.29 2.06 -15.49
CA LYS A 85 17.87 3.38 -15.22
C LYS A 85 17.87 3.63 -13.71
N PRO A 86 19.02 3.95 -13.10
CA PRO A 86 19.08 4.36 -11.71
C PRO A 86 18.43 5.72 -11.51
N PHE A 87 17.73 5.87 -10.40
CA PHE A 87 17.18 7.11 -9.90
C PHE A 87 17.98 7.54 -8.68
N TYR A 88 18.72 8.64 -8.83
CA TYR A 88 19.54 9.20 -7.78
C TYR A 88 18.72 10.18 -6.92
N PRO A 89 18.66 10.00 -5.60
CA PRO A 89 17.98 10.94 -4.72
C PRO A 89 18.76 12.26 -4.65
N LYS A 90 18.28 13.29 -5.38
CA LYS A 90 18.97 14.59 -5.56
C LYS A 90 19.36 15.30 -4.26
N LEU A 91 18.61 15.10 -3.18
CA LEU A 91 18.83 15.79 -1.91
C LEU A 91 19.89 15.13 -1.03
N THR A 92 20.02 13.80 -1.11
CA THR A 92 20.89 13.03 -0.23
C THR A 92 22.12 12.49 -0.94
N PHE A 93 22.17 12.53 -2.27
CA PHE A 93 23.27 12.00 -3.06
C PHE A 93 24.18 13.14 -3.57
N THR A 94 25.24 13.44 -2.82
CA THR A 94 26.25 14.46 -3.12
C THR A 94 27.63 13.83 -3.31
N LYS A 95 28.58 14.59 -3.86
CA LYS A 95 29.98 14.12 -4.07
C LYS A 95 30.70 13.72 -2.79
N GLU A 96 30.27 14.27 -1.66
CA GLU A 96 30.91 14.03 -0.37
C GLU A 96 30.36 12.79 0.33
N ASN A 97 29.10 12.42 0.06
CA ASN A 97 28.38 11.40 0.82
C ASN A 97 27.92 10.19 -0.02
N TYR A 98 28.26 10.15 -1.31
CA TYR A 98 27.80 9.10 -2.23
C TYR A 98 28.09 7.70 -1.70
N LYS A 99 29.28 7.44 -1.13
CA LYS A 99 29.66 6.12 -0.58
C LYS A 99 28.66 5.59 0.44
N THR A 100 28.11 6.46 1.27
CA THR A 100 27.12 6.12 2.31
C THR A 100 25.71 5.94 1.73
N HIS A 101 25.37 6.71 0.67
CA HIS A 101 24.02 6.76 0.09
C HIS A 101 23.84 5.97 -1.21
N ILE A 102 24.83 5.19 -1.66
CA ILE A 102 24.70 4.29 -2.83
C ILE A 102 23.46 3.39 -2.69
N GLY A 103 23.21 2.86 -1.50
CA GLY A 103 22.04 2.01 -1.24
C GLY A 103 20.68 2.69 -1.43
N ASP A 104 20.63 4.02 -1.39
CA ASP A 104 19.40 4.80 -1.57
C ASP A 104 19.06 5.07 -3.04
N ILE A 105 19.95 4.71 -3.97
CA ILE A 105 19.65 4.70 -5.40
C ILE A 105 18.45 3.78 -5.63
N ALA A 106 17.46 4.26 -6.39
CA ALA A 106 16.26 3.50 -6.68
C ALA A 106 16.18 3.06 -8.14
N ILE A 107 15.53 1.94 -8.41
CA ILE A 107 15.21 1.48 -9.77
C ILE A 107 13.72 1.17 -9.89
N LYS A 108 13.18 1.34 -11.10
CA LYS A 108 11.77 1.08 -11.38
C LYS A 108 11.53 -0.39 -11.73
N LEU A 109 10.89 -1.13 -10.83
CA LEU A 109 10.53 -2.55 -10.95
C LEU A 109 9.05 -2.74 -10.64
N TYR A 110 8.35 -3.48 -11.51
CA TYR A 110 6.89 -3.72 -11.40
C TYR A 110 6.05 -2.45 -11.13
N GLY A 111 6.47 -1.31 -11.68
CA GLY A 111 5.80 -0.01 -11.53
C GLY A 111 6.18 0.79 -10.28
N ASN A 112 6.96 0.22 -9.35
CA ASN A 112 7.40 0.88 -8.12
C ASN A 112 8.87 1.27 -8.17
N HIS A 113 9.25 2.33 -7.45
CA HIS A 113 10.66 2.68 -7.23
C HIS A 113 11.16 1.94 -5.99
N ILE A 114 12.15 1.08 -6.19
CA ILE A 114 12.68 0.23 -5.14
C ILE A 114 14.15 0.55 -4.98
N ARG A 115 14.58 0.74 -3.73
CA ARG A 115 15.98 1.03 -3.42
C ARG A 115 16.82 -0.20 -3.66
N ILE A 116 18.00 -0.02 -4.24
CA ILE A 116 18.87 -1.12 -4.61
C ILE A 116 19.35 -1.91 -3.38
N ARG A 117 19.44 -1.26 -2.21
CA ARG A 117 19.76 -1.92 -0.93
C ARG A 117 18.74 -2.98 -0.49
N GLU A 118 17.52 -2.93 -1.02
CA GLU A 118 16.45 -3.87 -0.66
C GLU A 118 16.38 -5.08 -1.59
N ILE A 119 17.23 -5.11 -2.63
CA ILE A 119 17.24 -6.14 -3.67
C ILE A 119 18.43 -7.07 -3.43
N LEU A 120 18.26 -8.36 -3.72
CA LEU A 120 19.34 -9.34 -3.58
C LEU A 120 20.52 -9.01 -4.51
N GLY A 121 21.74 -9.30 -4.05
CA GLY A 121 22.96 -9.02 -4.82
C GLY A 121 23.49 -7.58 -4.71
N TYR A 122 22.86 -6.72 -3.91
CA TYR A 122 23.34 -5.35 -3.63
C TYR A 122 24.83 -5.32 -3.27
N GLU A 123 25.25 -6.11 -2.28
CA GLU A 123 26.63 -6.12 -1.78
C GLU A 123 27.68 -6.40 -2.87
N ASN A 124 27.32 -7.19 -3.87
CA ASN A 124 28.19 -7.53 -5.00
C ASN A 124 28.40 -6.33 -5.93
N ILE A 125 27.36 -5.52 -6.12
CA ILE A 125 27.40 -4.39 -7.06
C ILE A 125 27.82 -3.07 -6.40
N VAL A 126 27.82 -2.98 -5.06
CA VAL A 126 28.16 -1.73 -4.33
C VAL A 126 29.53 -1.20 -4.72
N LYS A 127 30.53 -2.08 -4.82
CA LYS A 127 31.90 -1.69 -5.16
C LYS A 127 31.99 -1.17 -6.58
N GLU A 128 31.34 -1.85 -7.52
CA GLU A 128 31.27 -1.46 -8.93
C GLU A 128 30.56 -0.11 -9.09
N LEU A 129 29.41 0.06 -8.43
CA LEU A 129 28.68 1.34 -8.40
C LEU A 129 29.49 2.47 -7.78
N ALA A 130 30.19 2.22 -6.68
CA ALA A 130 31.01 3.23 -6.01
C ALA A 130 32.12 3.73 -6.94
N PHE A 131 32.82 2.80 -7.61
CA PHE A 131 33.91 3.10 -8.53
C PHE A 131 33.43 3.92 -9.74
N GLU A 132 32.31 3.51 -10.36
CA GLU A 132 31.80 4.21 -11.55
C GLU A 132 31.27 5.61 -11.23
N ILE A 133 30.69 5.79 -10.04
CA ILE A 133 30.21 7.09 -9.56
C ILE A 133 31.39 8.01 -9.24
N GLU A 134 32.45 7.48 -8.61
CA GLU A 134 33.69 8.22 -8.34
C GLU A 134 34.35 8.71 -9.64
N GLY A 135 34.34 7.90 -10.71
CA GLY A 135 34.87 8.31 -12.02
C GLY A 135 33.98 9.29 -12.80
N THR A 136 32.73 9.49 -12.39
CA THR A 136 31.75 10.35 -13.10
C THR A 136 31.53 11.70 -12.40
N LEU A 137 31.78 11.79 -11.09
CA LEU A 137 31.61 13.01 -10.28
C LEU A 137 32.85 13.91 -10.39
#